data_AF-A0A961ISW9-F1
#
_entry.id   AF-A0A961ISW9-F1
#
_cell.length_a   1.000
_cell.length_b   1.000
_cell.length_c   1.000
_cell.angle_alpha   90.00
_cell.angle_beta   90.00
_cell.angle_gamma   90.00
#
_symmetry.space_group_name_H-M   'P 1'
#
loop_
_entity.id
_entity.type
_entity.pdbx_description
1 polymer ?
#
loop_
_entity_poly.entity_id
_entity_poly.type
_entity_poly.pdbx_seq_one_letter_code
_entity_poly.pdbx_strand_id
1 'polypeptide(L)'
;LFATDEVMVAAGDMTHLDGIDTVPRDVGRWMHLLLDSHELLRVNGIWMESFAPDMWSVRVAYPEQWHDITEAMPRLKYENTAANYVEARLSLDAREARLIDGL
;
A
#
# COMPACT_ATOMS: atom_id res chain seq x y z
N LEU A 1 0.52 -3.52 21.74
CA LEU A 1 1.47 -2.51 21.20
C LEU A 1 0.75 -1.44 20.38
N PHE A 2 -0.10 -1.81 19.41
CA PHE A 2 -0.75 -0.85 18.49
C PHE A 2 -2.28 -0.74 18.62
N ALA A 3 -2.88 -1.32 19.67
CA ALA A 3 -4.33 -1.35 19.89
C ALA A 3 -5.18 -1.97 18.75
N THR A 4 -4.55 -2.77 17.89
CA THR A 4 -5.15 -3.61 16.85
C THR A 4 -4.44 -4.96 16.83
N ASP A 5 -5.16 -6.01 16.41
CA ASP A 5 -4.63 -7.36 16.27
C ASP A 5 -3.80 -7.53 14.99
N GLU A 6 -4.04 -6.68 13.98
CA GLU A 6 -3.37 -6.74 12.69
C GLU A 6 -2.90 -5.35 12.25
N VAL A 7 -1.70 -5.32 11.66
CA VAL A 7 -1.06 -4.13 11.10
C VAL A 7 -0.49 -4.45 9.73
N MET A 8 -0.25 -3.41 8.92
CA MET A 8 0.53 -3.49 7.70
C MET A 8 1.94 -2.96 7.96
N VAL A 9 2.92 -3.60 7.33
CA VAL A 9 4.33 -3.20 7.42
C VAL A 9 5.03 -3.51 6.10
N ALA A 10 5.91 -2.62 5.67
CA ALA A 10 6.71 -2.87 4.49
C ALA A 10 7.64 -4.08 4.74
N ALA A 11 7.63 -5.06 3.85
CA ALA A 11 8.45 -6.27 4.01
C ALA A 11 9.95 -5.95 4.16
N GLY A 12 10.45 -4.86 3.55
CA GLY A 12 11.83 -4.39 3.70
C GLY A 12 12.19 -3.98 5.14
N ASP A 13 11.22 -3.44 5.89
CA ASP A 13 11.40 -3.04 7.29
C ASP A 13 11.31 -4.21 8.27
N MET A 14 10.98 -5.42 7.77
CA MET A 14 10.85 -6.65 8.55
C MET A 14 12.03 -7.61 8.38
N THR A 15 13.10 -7.17 7.70
CA THR A 15 14.30 -7.97 7.43
C THR A 15 15.14 -8.30 8.67
N HIS A 16 14.79 -7.76 9.85
CA HIS A 16 15.36 -8.17 11.13
C HIS A 16 14.74 -9.46 11.69
N LEU A 17 13.66 -9.96 11.11
CA LEU A 17 13.04 -11.23 11.49
C LEU A 17 13.61 -12.39 10.68
N ASP A 18 13.78 -13.54 11.34
CA ASP A 18 14.20 -14.77 10.71
C ASP A 18 13.22 -15.18 9.60
N GLY A 19 13.73 -15.43 8.39
CA GLY A 19 12.94 -15.89 7.24
C GLY A 19 12.45 -14.78 6.30
N ILE A 20 12.79 -13.50 6.55
CA ILE A 20 12.49 -12.38 5.65
C ILE A 20 13.80 -11.82 5.09
N ASP A 21 14.03 -12.08 3.79
CA ASP A 21 15.27 -11.70 3.11
C ASP A 21 15.01 -10.87 1.86
N THR A 22 15.99 -10.03 1.51
CA THR A 22 16.02 -9.34 0.22
C THR A 22 16.59 -10.26 -0.86
N VAL A 23 15.85 -10.44 -1.95
CA VAL A 23 16.31 -11.20 -3.11
C VAL A 23 16.42 -10.29 -4.34
N PRO A 24 17.33 -10.58 -5.29
CA PRO A 24 17.35 -9.91 -6.59
C PRO A 24 15.99 -10.03 -7.27
N ARG A 25 15.46 -8.92 -7.77
CA ARG A 25 14.13 -8.86 -8.39
C ARG A 25 14.26 -8.89 -9.90
N ASP A 26 13.59 -9.84 -10.55
CA ASP A 26 13.31 -9.76 -11.99
C ASP A 26 12.18 -8.76 -12.26
N VAL A 27 12.24 -8.07 -13.40
CA VAL A 27 11.23 -7.09 -13.80
C VAL A 27 9.92 -7.81 -14.14
N GLY A 28 9.05 -7.96 -13.13
CA GLY A 28 7.69 -8.43 -13.31
C GLY A 28 6.80 -7.39 -13.99
N ARG A 29 5.73 -7.85 -14.65
CA ARG A 29 4.63 -6.98 -15.05
C ARG A 29 3.72 -6.73 -13.84
N TRP A 30 3.46 -5.47 -13.55
CA TRP A 30 2.61 -5.04 -12.43
C TRP A 30 1.29 -4.49 -12.96
N MET A 31 0.21 -4.83 -12.27
CA MET A 31 -1.11 -4.26 -12.49
C MET A 31 -1.57 -3.69 -11.16
N HIS A 32 -1.94 -2.41 -11.15
CA HIS A 32 -2.54 -1.77 -9.99
C HIS A 32 -4.06 -1.94 -10.07
N LEU A 33 -4.67 -2.31 -8.94
CA LEU A 33 -6.13 -2.44 -8.82
C LEU A 33 -6.64 -1.32 -7.94
N LEU A 34 -7.39 -0.40 -8.55
CA LEU A 34 -8.06 0.70 -7.86
C LEU A 34 -9.52 0.28 -7.59
N LEU A 35 -9.92 0.25 -6.32
CA LEU A 35 -11.25 -0.19 -5.86
C LEU A 35 -12.06 0.98 -5.28
N ASP A 36 -13.22 0.72 -4.70
CA ASP A 36 -14.00 1.79 -4.07
C ASP A 36 -13.44 2.29 -2.73
N SER A 37 -12.75 1.41 -2.04
CA SER A 37 -11.98 1.66 -0.82
C SER A 37 -10.64 0.95 -0.91
N HIS A 38 -9.69 1.31 -0.04
CA HIS A 38 -8.50 0.49 0.10
C HIS A 38 -8.85 -0.85 0.74
N GLU A 39 -8.42 -1.93 0.12
CA GLU A 39 -8.69 -3.31 0.55
C GLU A 39 -7.44 -4.17 0.52
N LEU A 40 -7.41 -5.19 1.38
CA LEU A 40 -6.46 -6.29 1.25
C LEU A 40 -7.03 -7.37 0.34
N LEU A 41 -6.22 -7.75 -0.64
CA LEU A 41 -6.54 -8.72 -1.67
C LEU A 41 -5.77 -10.01 -1.41
N ARG A 42 -6.46 -11.15 -1.48
CA ARG A 42 -5.79 -12.46 -1.46
C ARG A 42 -5.75 -13.06 -2.86
N VAL A 43 -4.59 -13.04 -3.49
CA VAL A 43 -4.38 -13.50 -4.86
C VAL A 43 -3.43 -14.69 -4.85
N ASN A 44 -3.89 -15.85 -5.34
CA ASN A 44 -3.12 -17.10 -5.34
C ASN A 44 -2.51 -17.45 -3.97
N GLY A 45 -3.23 -17.15 -2.89
CA GLY A 45 -2.79 -17.41 -1.52
C GLY A 45 -1.88 -16.33 -0.92
N ILE A 46 -1.46 -15.33 -1.70
CA ILE A 46 -0.61 -14.23 -1.25
C ILE A 46 -1.48 -13.01 -0.90
N TRP A 47 -1.19 -12.37 0.23
CA TRP A 47 -1.80 -11.10 0.60
C TRP A 47 -1.11 -9.94 -0.13
N MET A 48 -1.94 -9.07 -0.69
CA MET A 48 -1.55 -7.89 -1.45
C MET A 48 -2.45 -6.74 -1.01
N GLU A 49 -2.00 -5.51 -1.19
CA GLU A 49 -2.86 -4.33 -1.06
C GLU A 49 -3.44 -3.94 -2.41
N SER A 50 -4.70 -3.48 -2.41
CA SER A 50 -5.21 -2.67 -3.52
C SER A 50 -4.42 -1.37 -3.60
N PHE A 51 -4.47 -0.69 -4.74
CA PHE A 51 -3.78 0.58 -4.89
C PHE A 51 -4.44 1.64 -3.99
N ALA A 52 -3.76 2.01 -2.89
CA ALA A 52 -4.03 3.22 -2.12
C ALA A 52 -3.25 4.37 -2.78
N PRO A 53 -3.91 5.26 -3.53
CA PRO A 53 -3.20 6.38 -4.09
C PRO A 53 -2.78 7.30 -2.94
N ASP A 54 -1.50 7.28 -2.57
CA ASP A 54 -0.86 8.51 -2.13
C ASP A 54 -0.87 9.45 -3.34
N MET A 55 -2.03 10.10 -3.53
CA MET A 55 -2.39 10.84 -4.73
C MET A 55 -1.34 11.88 -5.08
N TRP A 56 -0.62 12.38 -4.08
CA TRP A 56 0.46 13.32 -4.29
C TRP A 56 1.58 12.71 -5.15
N SER A 57 2.07 11.53 -4.78
CA SER A 57 3.20 10.89 -5.45
C SER A 57 2.89 10.54 -6.91
N VAL A 58 1.71 9.99 -7.20
CA VAL A 58 1.29 9.68 -8.58
C VAL A 58 0.99 10.95 -9.38
N ARG A 59 0.33 11.95 -8.78
CA ARG A 59 0.04 13.23 -9.44
C ARG A 59 1.31 13.96 -9.87
N VAL A 60 2.38 13.88 -9.07
CA VAL A 60 3.65 14.56 -9.36
C VAL A 60 4.52 13.74 -10.32
N ALA A 61 4.65 12.43 -10.09
CA ALA A 61 5.55 11.59 -10.88
C ALA A 61 4.96 11.17 -12.25
N TYR A 62 3.63 11.06 -12.34
CA TYR A 62 2.90 10.45 -13.46
C TYR A 62 1.63 11.25 -13.82
N PRO A 63 1.76 12.51 -14.25
CA PRO A 63 0.62 13.42 -14.43
C PRO A 63 -0.37 12.96 -15.52
N GLU A 64 0.09 12.27 -16.56
CA GLU A 64 -0.79 11.72 -17.62
C GLU A 64 -1.62 10.55 -17.09
N GLN A 65 -0.99 9.61 -16.39
CA GLN A 65 -1.67 8.48 -15.76
C GLN A 65 -2.66 8.97 -14.69
N TRP A 66 -2.29 10.01 -13.94
CA TRP A 66 -3.18 10.67 -13.00
C TRP A 66 -4.40 11.27 -13.69
N HIS A 67 -4.24 11.87 -14.88
CA HIS A 67 -5.36 12.37 -15.67
C HIS A 67 -6.35 11.25 -16.01
N ASP A 68 -5.85 10.14 -16.57
CA ASP A 68 -6.67 8.99 -16.96
C ASP A 68 -7.40 8.38 -15.75
N ILE A 69 -6.69 8.20 -14.63
CA ILE A 69 -7.25 7.69 -13.37
C ILE A 69 -8.39 8.59 -12.89
N THR A 70 -8.20 9.91 -12.91
CA THR A 70 -9.21 10.86 -12.44
C THR A 70 -10.34 11.10 -13.43
N GLU A 71 -10.14 10.84 -14.72
CA GLU A 71 -11.23 10.78 -15.70
C GLU A 71 -12.12 9.56 -15.45
N ALA A 72 -11.52 8.38 -15.26
CA ALA A 72 -12.23 7.15 -14.93
C ALA A 72 -12.89 7.20 -13.54
N MET A 73 -12.28 7.91 -12.58
CA MET A 73 -12.76 8.00 -11.20
C MET A 73 -12.77 9.45 -10.69
N PRO A 74 -13.77 10.27 -11.11
CA PRO A 74 -13.79 11.73 -10.86
C PRO A 74 -13.74 12.14 -9.39
N ARG A 75 -14.21 11.29 -8.47
CA ARG A 75 -14.17 11.55 -7.02
C ARG A 75 -12.76 11.77 -6.49
N LEU A 76 -11.74 11.27 -7.20
CA LEU A 76 -10.33 11.40 -6.84
C LEU A 76 -9.73 12.81 -7.06
N LYS A 77 -10.45 13.70 -7.76
CA LYS A 77 -9.98 15.05 -8.09
C LYS A 77 -10.03 16.03 -6.91
N TYR A 78 -10.85 15.76 -5.90
CA TYR A 78 -11.13 16.71 -4.83
C TYR A 78 -10.13 16.54 -3.68
N GLU A 79 -9.59 17.61 -3.13
CA GLU A 79 -8.49 17.56 -2.15
C GLU A 79 -8.82 16.83 -0.83
N ASN A 80 -10.08 16.45 -0.62
CA ASN A 80 -10.52 15.63 0.50
C ASN A 80 -10.44 14.11 0.26
N THR A 81 -9.95 13.62 -0.89
CA THR A 81 -9.92 12.16 -1.15
C THR A 81 -8.91 11.37 -0.32
N ALA A 82 -7.84 12.00 0.19
CA ALA A 82 -6.95 11.36 1.15
C ALA A 82 -7.69 10.99 2.46
N ALA A 83 -8.77 11.70 2.80
CA ALA A 83 -9.65 11.34 3.92
C ALA A 83 -10.65 10.22 3.57
N ASN A 84 -10.84 9.89 2.29
CA ASN A 84 -11.80 8.87 1.83
C ASN A 84 -11.15 7.53 1.46
N TYR A 85 -9.86 7.51 1.10
CA TYR A 85 -9.09 6.27 1.04
C TYR A 85 -8.51 5.98 2.43
N VAL A 86 -9.38 5.53 3.32
CA VAL A 86 -8.96 5.06 4.63
C VAL A 86 -8.23 3.73 4.42
N GLU A 87 -7.00 3.65 4.93
CA GLU A 87 -6.23 2.42 4.94
C GLU A 87 -7.01 1.29 5.62
N ALA A 88 -6.84 0.07 5.10
CA ALA A 88 -7.64 -1.07 5.56
C ALA A 88 -7.19 -1.53 6.95
N ARG A 89 -5.94 -1.22 7.30
CA ARG A 89 -5.25 -1.52 8.55
C ARG A 89 -4.32 -0.36 8.88
N LEU A 90 -3.89 -0.31 10.13
CA LEU A 90 -2.81 0.59 10.54
C LEU A 90 -1.52 0.16 9.84
N SER A 91 -0.89 1.08 9.11
CA SER A 91 0.44 0.89 8.52
C SER A 91 1.53 1.43 9.44
N LEU A 92 2.56 0.62 9.69
CA LEU A 92 3.68 0.99 10.55
C LEU A 92 4.80 1.63 9.75
N ASP A 93 5.44 2.65 10.33
CA ASP A 93 6.71 3.16 9.81
C ASP A 93 7.90 2.21 10.13
N ALA A 94 9.04 2.44 9.50
CA ALA A 94 10.24 1.62 9.69
C ALA A 94 10.76 1.54 11.15
N ARG A 95 10.44 2.52 12.00
CA ARG A 95 10.83 2.52 13.41
C ARG A 95 9.84 1.72 14.25
N GLU A 96 8.55 1.85 13.97
CA GLU A 96 7.47 1.07 14.58
C GLU A 96 7.56 -0.41 14.21
N ALA A 97 7.92 -0.71 12.97
CA ALA A 97 8.17 -2.06 12.46
C ALA A 97 9.22 -2.82 13.30
N ARG A 98 10.27 -2.11 13.76
CA ARG A 98 11.31 -2.69 14.64
C ARG A 98 10.82 -3.10 16.02
N LEU A 99 9.61 -2.68 16.42
CA LEU A 99 9.00 -3.11 17.67
C LEU A 99 8.21 -4.42 17.51
N ILE A 100 8.06 -4.92 16.26
CA ILE A 100 7.55 -6.25 15.99
C ILE A 100 8.70 -7.23 16.18
N ASP A 101 8.63 -7.99 17.27
CA ASP A 101 9.50 -9.14 17.53
C ASP A 101 8.75 -10.43 17.14
N GLY A 102 9.52 -11.47 16.80
CA GLY A 102 9.09 -12.68 16.07
C GLY A 102 7.72 -13.30 16.44
N LEU A 103 7.07 -13.86 15.41
CA LEU A 103 5.82 -14.63 15.44
C LEU A 103 5.95 -15.96 16.18
#